data_AF-A0A293MKJ6-F1
#
_entry.id   AF-A0A293MKJ6-F1
#
_cell.length_a   1.000
_cell.length_b   1.000
_cell.length_c   1.000
_cell.angle_alpha   90.00
_cell.angle_beta   90.00
_cell.angle_gamma   90.00
#
_symmetry.space_group_name_H-M   'P 1'
#
loop_
_entity.id
_entity.type
_entity.pdbx_description
1 polymer ?
#
loop_
_entity_poly.entity_id
_entity_poly.type
_entity_poly.pdbx_seq_one_letter_code
_entity_poly.pdbx_strand_id
1 'polypeptide(L)'
;MKKGPSFSSPYASLTIRLMETRIYNLHMNRYVPWTVEPWHVRVSLRSAGVVLRSESIVLPETPIMGPDPSTNHKVFALNILVNGRDKANVLMRINLTHKNYKNDPPEEIPYYEKPIQALLPEQEQLVNQLVAAQQAQQALASP
;
A
#
# COMPACT_ATOMS: atom_id res chain seq x y z
N MET A 1 20.21 -15.11 -26.19
CA MET A 1 19.81 -13.96 -25.35
C MET A 1 18.56 -14.37 -24.57
N LYS A 2 18.56 -14.30 -23.23
CA LYS A 2 17.34 -14.56 -22.44
C LYS A 2 16.36 -13.42 -22.72
N LYS A 3 15.22 -13.72 -23.35
CA LYS A 3 14.14 -12.75 -23.58
C LYS A 3 13.64 -12.30 -22.21
N GLY A 4 13.61 -10.98 -21.97
CA GLY A 4 13.12 -10.44 -20.70
C GLY A 4 11.64 -10.77 -20.46
N PRO A 5 11.13 -10.51 -19.25
CA PRO A 5 9.73 -10.74 -18.92
C PRO A 5 8.79 -10.02 -19.90
N SER A 6 7.75 -10.72 -20.36
CA SER A 6 6.76 -10.18 -21.30
C SER A 6 5.66 -9.44 -20.55
N PHE A 7 5.57 -8.13 -20.75
CA PHE A 7 4.55 -7.26 -20.17
C PHE A 7 3.39 -6.99 -21.16
N SER A 8 2.22 -6.59 -20.62
CA SER A 8 1.00 -6.36 -21.41
C SER A 8 1.12 -5.13 -22.30
N SER A 9 2.01 -4.20 -21.93
CA SER A 9 2.31 -3.00 -22.69
C SER A 9 3.76 -2.56 -22.42
N PRO A 10 4.35 -1.72 -23.30
CA PRO A 10 5.69 -1.17 -23.10
C PRO A 10 5.84 -0.37 -21.79
N TYR A 11 4.75 0.20 -21.28
CA TYR A 11 4.74 1.01 -20.07
C TYR A 11 4.41 0.23 -18.80
N ALA A 12 3.86 -0.99 -18.92
CA ALA A 12 3.37 -1.73 -17.75
C ALA A 12 4.47 -2.00 -16.72
N SER A 13 5.69 -2.33 -17.16
CA SER A 13 6.83 -2.52 -16.25
C SER A 13 7.19 -1.25 -15.49
N LEU A 14 7.16 -0.09 -16.15
CA LEU A 14 7.39 1.20 -15.53
C LEU A 14 6.27 1.55 -14.54
N THR A 15 5.01 1.36 -14.91
CA THR A 15 3.86 1.59 -14.03
C THR A 15 3.94 0.71 -12.79
N ILE A 16 4.23 -0.59 -12.94
CA ILE A 16 4.42 -1.52 -11.82
C ILE A 16 5.51 -1.00 -10.90
N ARG A 17 6.70 -0.72 -11.45
CA ARG A 17 7.83 -0.22 -10.68
C ARG A 17 7.48 1.04 -9.90
N LEU A 18 6.82 2.01 -10.53
CA LEU A 18 6.44 3.27 -9.88
C LEU A 18 5.48 3.04 -8.71
N MET A 19 4.50 2.14 -8.87
CA MET A 19 3.57 1.79 -7.79
C MET A 19 4.26 1.05 -6.65
N GLU A 20 5.22 0.18 -6.95
CA GLU A 20 5.96 -0.59 -5.94
C GLU A 20 7.00 0.24 -5.17
N THR A 21 7.33 1.46 -5.61
CA THR A 21 8.32 2.33 -4.95
C THR A 21 7.81 3.03 -3.68
N ARG A 22 6.49 2.98 -3.41
CA ARG A 22 5.85 3.77 -2.36
C ARG A 22 5.00 2.92 -1.43
N ILE A 23 4.84 3.42 -0.20
CA ILE A 23 3.82 2.98 0.74
C ILE A 23 2.70 4.01 0.72
N TYR A 24 1.48 3.56 0.43
CA TYR A 24 0.32 4.45 0.31
C TYR A 24 -0.45 4.50 1.63
N ASN A 25 -0.88 5.70 2.01
CA ASN A 25 -1.60 5.92 3.26
C ASN A 25 -3.10 5.63 3.09
N LEU A 26 -3.60 4.65 3.83
CA LEU A 26 -5.01 4.30 3.95
C LEU A 26 -5.58 4.91 5.24
N HIS A 27 -6.24 6.05 5.11
CA HIS A 27 -6.92 6.70 6.24
C HIS A 27 -8.25 6.02 6.53
N MET A 28 -8.38 5.48 7.74
CA MET A 28 -9.58 4.77 8.18
C MET A 28 -10.13 5.40 9.47
N ASN A 29 -11.45 5.35 9.66
CA ASN A 29 -12.08 5.97 10.82
C ASN A 29 -11.68 5.25 12.11
N ARG A 30 -11.27 5.99 13.14
CA ARG A 30 -10.85 5.42 14.43
C ARG A 30 -12.00 5.02 15.38
N TYR A 31 -13.24 5.42 15.09
CA TYR A 31 -14.40 5.21 15.96
C TYR A 31 -15.55 4.43 15.30
N VAL A 32 -15.65 4.51 13.98
CA VAL A 32 -16.72 3.86 13.20
C VAL A 32 -16.20 2.53 12.66
N PRO A 33 -16.88 1.40 12.91
CA PRO A 33 -16.49 0.10 12.35
C PRO A 33 -16.37 0.12 10.82
N TRP A 34 -15.37 -0.57 10.30
CA TRP A 34 -15.13 -0.69 8.87
C TRP A 34 -14.49 -2.02 8.52
N THR A 35 -14.60 -2.38 7.24
CA THR A 35 -13.86 -3.46 6.61
C THR A 35 -13.19 -2.88 5.37
N VAL A 36 -11.92 -3.18 5.15
CA VAL A 36 -11.21 -2.68 3.97
C VAL A 36 -11.84 -3.31 2.74
N GLU A 37 -12.30 -2.45 1.85
CA GLU A 37 -12.91 -2.80 0.56
C GLU A 37 -12.14 -2.12 -0.57
N PRO A 38 -12.23 -2.61 -1.82
CA PRO A 38 -11.50 -2.05 -2.95
C PRO A 38 -11.70 -0.54 -3.14
N TRP A 39 -12.88 0.00 -2.84
CA TRP A 39 -13.12 1.43 -2.98
C TRP A 39 -12.31 2.28 -2.00
N HIS A 40 -12.02 1.79 -0.79
CA HIS A 40 -11.17 2.48 0.19
C HIS A 40 -9.75 2.66 -0.36
N VAL A 41 -9.17 1.58 -0.90
CA VAL A 41 -7.86 1.58 -1.56
C VAL A 41 -7.88 2.50 -2.78
N ARG A 42 -8.92 2.43 -3.62
CA ARG A 42 -9.06 3.31 -4.80
C ARG A 42 -9.05 4.80 -4.44
N VAL A 43 -9.76 5.19 -3.38
CA VAL A 43 -9.81 6.59 -2.92
C VAL A 43 -8.43 7.03 -2.40
N SER A 44 -7.76 6.19 -1.61
CA SER A 44 -6.41 6.44 -1.11
C SER A 44 -5.41 6.60 -2.26
N LEU A 45 -5.38 5.67 -3.21
CA LEU A 45 -4.49 5.73 -4.38
C LEU A 45 -4.74 6.97 -5.23
N ARG A 46 -6.01 7.35 -5.43
CA ARG A 46 -6.37 8.57 -6.16
C ARG A 46 -5.81 9.81 -5.48
N SER A 47 -5.82 9.86 -4.15
CA SER A 47 -5.23 10.97 -3.39
C SER A 47 -3.71 11.08 -3.58
N ALA A 48 -3.05 9.97 -3.89
CA ALA A 48 -1.63 9.89 -4.23
C ALA A 48 -1.34 10.03 -5.75
N GLY A 49 -2.35 10.39 -6.55
CA GLY A 49 -2.22 10.58 -8.01
C GLY A 49 -2.33 9.31 -8.86
N VAL A 50 -2.67 8.15 -8.27
CA VAL A 50 -2.86 6.89 -8.98
C VAL A 50 -4.35 6.65 -9.21
N VAL A 51 -4.79 6.70 -10.47
CA VAL A 51 -6.20 6.51 -10.84
C VAL A 51 -6.40 5.14 -11.47
N LEU A 52 -7.30 4.34 -10.89
CA LEU A 52 -7.65 3.00 -11.36
C LEU A 52 -9.07 2.62 -10.99
N ARG A 53 -9.55 1.51 -11.56
CA ARG A 53 -10.88 0.97 -11.34
C ARG A 53 -10.88 -0.05 -10.20
N SER A 54 -11.99 -0.21 -9.49
CA SER A 54 -12.03 -1.05 -8.28
C SER A 54 -11.77 -2.53 -8.57
N GLU A 55 -12.16 -3.02 -9.75
CA GLU A 55 -11.88 -4.37 -10.23
C GLU A 55 -10.40 -4.66 -10.46
N SER A 56 -9.55 -3.63 -10.55
CA SER A 56 -8.10 -3.80 -10.65
C SER A 56 -7.43 -4.09 -9.30
N ILE A 57 -8.17 -3.98 -8.19
CA ILE A 57 -7.63 -4.13 -6.84
C ILE A 57 -7.96 -5.52 -6.32
N VAL A 58 -6.91 -6.27 -5.97
CA VAL A 58 -7.01 -7.59 -5.36
C VAL A 58 -6.51 -7.48 -3.93
N LEU A 59 -7.46 -7.49 -2.99
CA LEU A 59 -7.18 -7.46 -1.56
C LEU A 59 -6.64 -8.82 -1.07
N PRO A 60 -5.99 -8.86 0.10
CA PRO A 60 -5.68 -10.11 0.80
C PRO A 60 -6.93 -10.96 1.04
N GLU A 61 -6.74 -12.28 1.13
CA GLU A 61 -7.83 -13.21 1.48
C GLU A 61 -8.33 -12.95 2.91
N THR A 62 -7.42 -12.66 3.84
CA THR A 62 -7.74 -12.29 5.22
C THR A 62 -8.40 -10.91 5.26
N PRO A 63 -9.67 -10.79 5.71
CA PRO A 63 -10.34 -9.51 5.82
C PRO A 63 -9.65 -8.61 6.84
N ILE A 64 -9.48 -7.34 6.47
CA ILE A 64 -8.91 -6.33 7.37
C ILE A 64 -10.04 -5.50 7.94
N MET A 65 -10.24 -5.58 9.26
CA MET A 65 -11.35 -4.94 9.97
C MET A 65 -10.82 -3.97 11.02
N GLY A 66 -11.66 -3.01 11.40
CA GLY A 66 -11.36 -2.08 12.48
C GLY A 66 -12.61 -1.33 12.93
N PRO A 67 -12.46 -0.33 13.81
CA PRO A 67 -11.20 0.20 14.31
C PRO A 67 -10.57 -0.72 15.38
N ASP A 68 -9.31 -1.07 15.19
CA ASP A 68 -8.48 -1.69 16.22
C ASP A 68 -7.18 -0.86 16.32
N PRO A 69 -6.87 -0.25 17.49
CA PRO A 69 -5.62 0.49 17.69
C PRO A 69 -4.36 -0.28 17.32
N SER A 70 -4.38 -1.61 17.44
CA SER A 70 -3.24 -2.48 17.09
C SER A 70 -2.91 -2.47 15.59
N THR A 71 -3.86 -2.05 14.75
CA THR A 71 -3.70 -2.00 13.29
C THR A 71 -3.05 -0.69 12.83
N ASN A 72 -3.01 0.32 13.70
CA ASN A 72 -2.52 1.64 13.35
C ASN A 72 -1.03 1.62 12.99
N HIS A 73 -0.67 2.29 11.90
CA HIS A 73 0.67 2.35 11.30
C HIS A 73 1.25 1.02 10.78
N LYS A 74 0.53 -0.10 10.91
CA LYS A 74 0.89 -1.35 10.28
C LYS A 74 0.60 -1.31 8.78
N VAL A 75 1.31 -2.15 8.04
CA VAL A 75 1.22 -2.24 6.58
C VAL A 75 0.71 -3.60 6.13
N PHE A 76 -0.02 -3.62 5.03
CA PHE A 76 -0.39 -4.85 4.36
C PHE A 76 -0.09 -4.73 2.87
N ALA A 77 0.18 -5.87 2.23
CA ALA A 77 0.42 -5.93 0.80
C ALA A 77 -0.89 -6.27 0.07
N LEU A 78 -1.11 -5.65 -1.08
CA LEU A 78 -2.19 -6.01 -2.00
C LEU A 78 -1.67 -6.04 -3.44
N ASN A 79 -2.46 -6.64 -4.33
CA ASN A 79 -2.11 -6.69 -5.75
C ASN A 79 -2.96 -5.69 -6.55
N ILE A 80 -2.31 -4.94 -7.44
CA ILE A 80 -2.98 -4.12 -8.45
C ILE A 80 -2.73 -4.73 -9.83
N LEU A 81 -3.81 -4.96 -10.57
CA LEU A 81 -3.76 -5.47 -11.93
C LEU A 81 -3.59 -4.32 -12.93
N VAL A 82 -2.42 -4.24 -13.55
CA VAL A 82 -2.14 -3.37 -14.69
C VAL A 82 -2.63 -4.07 -15.97
N ASN A 83 -3.53 -3.39 -16.69
CA ASN A 83 -4.20 -3.91 -17.89
C ASN A 83 -4.87 -5.28 -17.68
N GLY A 84 -5.33 -5.57 -16.46
CA GLY A 84 -6.00 -6.82 -16.11
C GLY A 84 -5.09 -8.07 -16.12
N ARG A 85 -3.77 -7.91 -16.31
CA ARG A 85 -2.84 -9.04 -16.49
C ARG A 85 -1.60 -8.95 -15.62
N ASP A 86 -0.88 -7.84 -15.69
CA ASP A 86 0.39 -7.72 -14.98
C ASP A 86 0.12 -7.26 -13.53
N LYS A 87 0.85 -7.80 -12.56
CA LYS A 87 0.61 -7.55 -11.12
C LYS A 87 1.64 -6.58 -10.57
N ALA A 88 1.18 -5.60 -9.79
CA ALA A 88 2.02 -4.76 -8.94
C ALA A 88 1.73 -5.04 -7.47
N ASN A 89 2.78 -5.27 -6.68
CA ASN A 89 2.69 -5.50 -5.24
C ASN A 89 2.75 -4.19 -4.48
N VAL A 90 1.59 -3.70 -4.04
CA VAL A 90 1.48 -2.39 -3.41
C VAL A 90 1.37 -2.53 -1.90
N LEU A 91 2.13 -1.72 -1.17
CA LEU A 91 2.05 -1.62 0.28
C LEU A 91 1.10 -0.49 0.68
N MET A 92 0.14 -0.83 1.53
CA MET A 92 -0.79 0.12 2.14
C MET A 92 -0.52 0.21 3.63
N ARG A 93 -0.45 1.43 4.17
CA ARG A 93 -0.35 1.69 5.61
C ARG A 93 -1.68 2.15 6.17
N ILE A 94 -2.16 1.52 7.24
CA ILE A 94 -3.36 1.98 7.93
C ILE A 94 -3.00 3.17 8.83
N ASN A 95 -3.74 4.26 8.70
CA ASN A 95 -3.68 5.39 9.61
C ASN A 95 -5.09 5.63 10.15
N LEU A 96 -5.29 5.39 11.44
CA LEU A 96 -6.55 5.64 12.11
C LEU A 96 -6.71 7.15 12.34
N THR A 97 -7.76 7.73 11.77
CA THR A 97 -8.03 9.17 11.85
C THR A 97 -9.40 9.46 12.44
N HIS A 98 -9.50 10.61 13.09
CA HIS A 98 -10.78 11.20 13.48
C HIS A 98 -11.47 11.77 12.24
N LYS A 99 -12.81 11.78 12.25
CA LYS A 99 -13.63 12.53 11.27
C LYS A 99 -13.18 14.00 11.08
N ASN A 100 -12.62 14.61 12.12
CA ASN A 100 -12.06 15.94 12.10
C ASN A 100 -10.59 15.79 12.43
N TYR A 101 -9.73 15.82 11.40
CA TYR A 101 -8.29 15.59 11.53
C TYR A 101 -7.61 16.50 12.57
N LYS A 102 -8.21 17.67 12.87
CA LYS A 102 -7.71 18.59 13.92
C LYS A 102 -7.80 18.01 15.33
N ASN A 103 -8.64 16.99 15.52
CA ASN A 103 -8.81 16.30 16.79
C ASN A 103 -7.93 15.05 16.90
N ASP A 104 -7.12 14.75 15.88
CA ASP A 104 -6.15 13.66 16.01
C ASP A 104 -5.01 14.09 16.94
N PRO A 105 -4.58 13.21 17.85
CA PRO A 105 -3.47 13.51 18.73
C PRO A 105 -2.21 13.77 17.90
N PRO A 106 -1.36 14.72 18.31
CA PRO A 106 -0.08 14.92 17.64
C PRO A 106 0.72 13.61 17.70
N GLU A 107 1.28 13.22 16.56
CA GLU A 107 2.17 12.07 16.51
C GLU A 107 3.55 12.49 17.03
N GLU A 108 4.13 11.69 17.94
CA GLU A 108 5.48 11.95 18.47
C GLU A 108 6.55 11.77 17.39
N ILE A 109 6.34 10.80 16.50
CA ILE A 109 7.26 10.42 15.43
C ILE A 109 6.60 10.73 14.09
N PRO A 110 7.26 11.46 13.18
CA PRO A 110 6.76 11.70 11.84
C PRO A 110 6.45 10.39 11.10
N TYR A 111 5.42 10.39 10.24
CA TYR A 111 4.97 9.16 9.58
C TYR A 111 6.09 8.42 8.82
N TYR A 112 7.06 9.13 8.24
CA TYR A 112 8.13 8.52 7.45
C TYR A 112 9.22 7.83 8.30
N GLU A 113 9.29 8.10 9.60
CA GLU A 113 10.20 7.45 10.55
C GLU A 113 9.56 6.23 11.23
N LYS A 114 8.25 6.03 11.06
CA LYS A 114 7.53 4.93 11.71
C LYS A 114 7.94 3.57 11.15
N PRO A 115 8.12 2.56 12.02
CA PRO A 115 8.51 1.22 11.60
C PRO A 115 7.50 0.65 10.61
N ILE A 116 8.02 -0.06 9.61
CA ILE A 116 7.20 -0.73 8.60
C ILE A 116 6.97 -2.17 9.09
N GLN A 117 5.88 -2.37 9.82
CA GLN A 117 5.51 -3.68 10.36
C GLN A 117 4.31 -4.26 9.62
N ALA A 118 4.37 -5.53 9.25
CA ALA A 118 3.24 -6.23 8.65
C ALA A 118 2.04 -6.30 9.60
N LEU A 119 0.86 -6.03 9.07
CA LEU A 119 -0.42 -6.15 9.76
C LEU A 119 -0.84 -7.62 9.88
N LEU A 120 -0.70 -8.34 8.76
CA LEU A 120 -1.06 -9.74 8.62
C LEU A 120 0.21 -10.60 8.79
N PRO A 121 0.27 -11.52 9.76
CA PRO A 121 1.43 -12.37 9.99
C PRO A 121 1.86 -13.16 8.74
N GLU A 122 0.88 -13.66 7.97
CA GLU A 122 1.11 -14.41 6.74
C GLU A 122 1.79 -13.58 5.63
N GLN A 123 1.73 -12.25 5.71
CA GLN A 123 2.36 -11.34 4.75
C GLN A 123 3.74 -10.84 5.21
N GLU A 124 4.22 -11.19 6.41
CA GLU A 124 5.44 -10.63 6.99
C GLU A 124 6.65 -10.77 6.06
N GLN A 125 6.87 -11.95 5.50
CA GLN A 125 7.97 -12.20 4.58
C GLN A 125 7.87 -11.35 3.31
N LEU A 126 6.68 -11.24 2.72
CA LEU A 126 6.43 -10.45 1.50
C LEU A 126 6.67 -8.96 1.77
N VAL A 127 6.14 -8.44 2.88
CA VAL A 127 6.33 -7.04 3.27
C VAL A 127 7.81 -6.73 3.44
N ASN A 128 8.55 -7.57 4.16
CA ASN A 128 9.99 -7.37 4.38
C ASN A 128 10.77 -7.36 3.06
N GLN A 129 10.43 -8.24 2.12
CA GLN A 129 11.04 -8.28 0.79
C GLN A 129 10.77 -7.00 -0.02
N LEU A 130 9.52 -6.54 -0.03
CA LEU A 130 9.12 -5.32 -0.76
C LEU A 130 9.79 -4.07 -0.18
N VAL A 131 9.87 -3.97 1.15
CA VAL A 131 10.55 -2.85 1.83
C VAL A 131 12.05 -2.86 1.50
N ALA A 132 12.71 -4.01 1.58
CA ALA A 132 14.12 -4.12 1.21
C ALA A 132 14.36 -3.74 -0.27
N ALA A 133 13.46 -4.16 -1.16
CA ALA A 133 13.52 -3.77 -2.57
C ALA A 133 13.34 -2.26 -2.78
N GLN A 134 12.43 -1.62 -2.04
CA GLN A 134 12.24 -0.16 -2.07
C GLN A 134 13.48 0.58 -1.58
N GLN A 135 14.07 0.17 -0.46
CA GLN A 135 15.28 0.77 0.10
C GLN A 135 16.48 0.64 -0.85
N ALA A 136 16.66 -0.53 -1.47
CA ALA A 136 17.70 -0.75 -2.47
C ALA A 136 17.52 0.18 -3.69
N GLN A 137 16.29 0.38 -4.16
CA GLN A 137 16.00 1.30 -5.26
C GLN A 137 16.24 2.76 -4.89
N GLN A 138 15.93 3.17 -3.66
CA GLN A 138 16.20 4.52 -3.16
C GLN A 138 17.70 4.78 -3.05
N ALA A 139 18.47 3.81 -2.56
CA ALA A 139 19.93 3.91 -2.48
C ALA A 139 20.60 4.08 -3.85
N LEU A 140 20.04 3.47 -4.90
CA LEU A 140 20.52 3.62 -6.28
C LEU A 140 20.13 4.96 -6.93
N ALA A 141 19.11 5.65 -6.40
CA ALA A 141 18.61 6.92 -6.93
C ALA A 141 19.23 8.14 -6.23
N SER A 142 19.93 7.94 -5.11
CA SER A 142 20.70 8.98 -4.43
C SER A 142 22.06 9.18 -5.12
N PRO A 143 22.41 10.41 -5.55
CA PRO A 143 23.66 10.71 -6.24
C PRO A 143 24.90 10.65 -5.34
#